data_AF-A0A2U2EKQ2-F1
#
_entry.id   AF-A0A2U2EKQ2-F1
#
_cell.length_a   1.000
_cell.length_b   1.000
_cell.length_c   1.000
_cell.angle_alpha   90.00
_cell.angle_beta   90.00
_cell.angle_gamma   90.00
#
_symmetry.space_group_name_H-M   'P 1'
#
loop_
_entity.id
_entity.type
_entity.pdbx_description
1 polymer ?
#
loop_
_entity_poly.entity_id
_entity_poly.type
_entity_poly.pdbx_seq_one_letter_code
_entity_poly.pdbx_strand_id
1 'polypeptide(L)'
;MFEVNGKQYDFKFNTERISIIEAAAKTAIMGEYSNTNGLFSLKTMNSMFQLAAKEVGSDKFLGQTEGAKLFEDALKERGYATIAVEIQSALMRDTPFLFQAN
;
A
#
# COMPACT_ATOMS: atom_id res chain seq x y z
N MET A 1 4.50 4.82 -8.29
CA MET A 1 5.37 3.79 -8.88
C MET A 1 6.66 3.75 -8.10
N PHE A 2 7.17 2.56 -7.84
CA PHE A 2 8.37 2.34 -7.05
C PHE A 2 9.20 1.20 -7.65
N GLU A 3 10.51 1.24 -7.44
CA GLU A 3 11.45 0.21 -7.91
C GLU A 3 11.97 -0.60 -6.73
N VAL A 4 12.03 -1.92 -6.87
CA VAL A 4 12.64 -2.85 -5.91
C VAL A 4 13.31 -3.96 -6.70
N ASN A 5 14.53 -4.34 -6.35
CA ASN A 5 15.29 -5.38 -7.06
C ASN A 5 15.38 -5.15 -8.59
N GLY A 6 15.45 -3.89 -9.05
CA GLY A 6 15.51 -3.53 -10.48
C GLY A 6 14.21 -3.74 -11.27
N LYS A 7 13.10 -4.02 -10.58
CA LYS A 7 11.75 -4.14 -11.17
C LYS A 7 10.86 -3.00 -10.71
N GLN A 8 10.03 -2.51 -11.63
CA GLN A 8 9.08 -1.44 -11.34
C GLN A 8 7.70 -1.98 -10.97
N TYR A 9 7.14 -1.41 -9.91
CA TYR A 9 5.84 -1.73 -9.36
C TYR A 9 4.99 -0.46 -9.20
N ASP A 10 3.67 -0.63 -9.20
CA ASP A 10 2.74 0.43 -8.81
C ASP A 10 1.71 -0.14 -7.85
N PHE A 11 1.25 0.70 -6.93
CA PHE A 11 0.05 0.40 -6.16
C PHE A 11 -1.17 0.80 -6.96
N LYS A 12 -2.22 -0.01 -6.91
CA LYS A 12 -3.55 0.32 -7.41
C LYS A 12 -4.61 0.02 -6.36
N PHE A 13 -5.22 1.09 -5.85
CA PHE A 13 -6.30 0.98 -4.87
C PHE A 13 -7.68 1.16 -5.51
N ASN A 14 -8.66 0.48 -4.94
CA ASN A 14 -10.08 0.69 -5.18
C ASN A 14 -10.82 0.38 -3.87
N THR A 15 -12.12 0.67 -3.84
CA THR A 15 -12.98 0.47 -2.66
C THR A 15 -12.96 -0.98 -2.17
N GLU A 16 -12.97 -1.95 -3.07
CA GLU A 16 -12.90 -3.37 -2.74
C GLU A 16 -11.60 -3.76 -2.02
N ARG A 17 -10.44 -3.35 -2.57
CA ARG A 17 -9.13 -3.63 -1.94
C ARG A 17 -9.01 -2.97 -0.58
N ILE A 18 -9.46 -1.72 -0.46
CA ILE A 18 -9.48 -1.02 0.83
C ILE A 18 -10.30 -1.81 1.84
N SER A 19 -11.52 -2.22 1.48
CA SER A 19 -12.38 -3.01 2.36
C SER A 19 -11.70 -4.31 2.84
N ILE A 20 -10.97 -5.00 1.97
CA ILE A 20 -10.25 -6.24 2.33
C ILE A 20 -9.08 -5.92 3.27
N ILE A 21 -8.32 -4.85 3.00
CA ILE A 21 -7.20 -4.41 3.85
C ILE A 21 -7.71 -4.02 5.24
N GLU A 22 -8.80 -3.25 5.32
CA GLU A 22 -9.41 -2.82 6.59
C GLU A 22 -9.90 -4.01 7.42
N ALA A 23 -10.50 -5.01 6.78
CA ALA A 23 -10.90 -6.24 7.46
C ALA A 23 -9.70 -6.98 8.07
N ALA A 24 -8.57 -7.03 7.37
CA ALA A 24 -7.33 -7.64 7.87
C ALA A 24 -6.65 -6.80 8.97
N ALA A 25 -6.71 -5.47 8.85
CA ALA A 25 -6.16 -4.51 9.80
C ALA A 25 -7.03 -4.35 11.06
N LYS A 26 -8.32 -4.72 10.99
CA LYS A 26 -9.34 -4.48 12.02
C LYS A 26 -9.50 -3.00 12.39
N THR A 27 -9.19 -2.11 11.46
CA THR A 27 -9.31 -0.66 11.58
C THR A 27 -9.56 -0.06 10.20
N ALA A 28 -10.18 1.12 10.17
CA ALA A 28 -10.30 1.89 8.94
C ALA A 28 -8.93 2.46 8.54
N ILE A 29 -8.64 2.52 7.24
CA ILE A 29 -7.39 3.12 6.72
C ILE A 29 -7.26 4.57 7.18
N MET A 30 -8.34 5.33 7.10
CA MET A 30 -8.34 6.73 7.55
C MET A 30 -8.24 6.89 9.06
N GLY A 31 -8.71 5.90 9.82
CA GLY A 31 -8.54 5.87 11.27
C GLY A 31 -7.08 5.67 11.66
N GLU A 32 -6.38 4.74 10.99
CA GLU A 32 -4.94 4.55 11.20
C GLU A 32 -4.17 5.79 10.74
N TYR A 33 -4.39 6.26 9.52
CA TYR A 33 -3.75 7.45 8.95
C TYR A 33 -3.86 8.68 9.86
N SER A 34 -5.04 8.95 10.42
CA SER A 34 -5.24 10.13 11.28
C SER A 34 -4.54 10.00 12.64
N ASN A 35 -4.51 8.80 13.22
CA ASN A 35 -3.91 8.56 14.55
C ASN A 35 -2.38 8.51 14.53
N THR A 36 -1.77 8.26 13.37
CA THR A 36 -0.33 8.04 13.21
C THR A 36 0.35 9.19 12.46
N ASN A 37 -0.35 10.32 12.24
CA ASN A 37 0.12 11.43 11.41
C ASN A 37 0.51 11.00 9.99
N GLY A 38 -0.33 10.19 9.37
CA GLY A 38 -0.23 9.77 7.98
C GLY A 38 0.49 8.43 7.77
N LEU A 39 1.01 7.81 8.83
CA LEU A 39 1.77 6.58 8.74
C LEU A 39 0.90 5.32 8.87
N PHE A 40 1.46 4.16 8.56
CA PHE A 40 0.76 2.87 8.66
C PHE A 40 1.62 1.83 9.36
N SER A 41 1.01 0.93 10.12
CA SER A 41 1.71 -0.21 10.70
C SER A 41 2.32 -1.09 9.61
N LEU A 42 3.41 -1.80 9.95
CA LEU A 42 4.04 -2.75 9.03
C LEU A 42 3.05 -3.81 8.54
N LYS A 43 2.11 -4.22 9.39
CA LYS A 43 1.06 -5.18 9.03
C LYS A 43 0.13 -4.60 7.95
N THR A 44 -0.36 -3.37 8.13
CA THR A 44 -1.22 -2.71 7.14
C THR A 44 -0.48 -2.51 5.82
N MET A 45 0.77 -2.04 5.86
CA MET A 45 1.60 -1.88 4.66
C MET A 45 1.82 -3.21 3.95
N ASN A 46 2.15 -4.28 4.68
CA ASN A 46 2.28 -5.61 4.09
C ASN A 46 0.99 -6.07 3.38
N SER A 47 -0.18 -5.88 3.99
CA SER A 47 -1.46 -6.17 3.33
C SER A 47 -1.68 -5.33 2.07
N MET A 48 -1.26 -4.07 2.05
CA MET A 48 -1.31 -3.23 0.85
C MET A 48 -0.41 -3.76 -0.27
N PHE A 49 0.80 -4.26 0.04
CA PHE A 49 1.63 -4.93 -0.97
C PHE A 49 0.97 -6.18 -1.53
N GLN A 50 0.37 -6.99 -0.67
CA GLN A 50 -0.26 -8.25 -1.09
C GLN A 50 -1.48 -8.06 -1.99
N LEU A 51 -2.25 -6.98 -1.77
CA LEU A 51 -3.55 -6.78 -2.40
C LEU A 51 -3.56 -5.69 -3.48
N ALA A 52 -2.67 -4.71 -3.38
CA ALA A 52 -2.68 -3.51 -4.21
C ALA A 52 -1.41 -3.33 -5.05
N ALA A 53 -0.29 -4.02 -4.76
CA ALA A 53 0.89 -3.92 -5.61
C ALA A 53 0.77 -4.81 -6.86
N LYS A 54 1.27 -4.31 -7.98
CA LYS A 54 1.45 -5.04 -9.24
C LYS A 54 2.70 -4.57 -9.98
N GLU A 55 3.31 -5.44 -10.76
CA GLU A 55 4.37 -5.04 -11.71
C GLU A 55 3.81 -4.06 -12.75
N VAL A 56 4.60 -3.05 -13.12
CA VAL A 56 4.21 -2.10 -14.17
C VAL A 56 4.06 -2.85 -15.49
N GLY A 57 2.92 -2.64 -16.16
CA GLY A 57 2.57 -3.36 -17.40
C GLY A 57 1.88 -4.72 -17.16
N SER A 58 1.78 -5.19 -15.91
CA SER A 58 0.98 -6.36 -15.57
C SER A 58 -0.46 -5.98 -15.24
N ASP A 59 -1.40 -6.83 -15.63
CA ASP A 59 -2.81 -6.76 -15.23
C ASP A 59 -3.09 -7.55 -13.93
N LYS A 60 -2.09 -8.28 -13.43
CA LYS A 60 -2.19 -9.12 -12.25
C LYS A 60 -1.50 -8.49 -11.04
N PHE A 61 -2.16 -8.59 -9.90
CA PHE A 61 -1.60 -8.23 -8.60
C PHE A 61 -0.72 -9.38 -8.07
N LEU A 62 0.27 -9.04 -7.25
CA LEU A 62 1.28 -9.99 -6.77
C LEU A 62 0.67 -11.10 -5.90
N GLY A 63 -0.36 -10.77 -5.12
CA GLY A 63 -0.96 -11.69 -4.15
C GLY A 63 -0.12 -11.86 -2.88
N GLN A 64 -0.51 -12.82 -2.04
CA GLN A 64 -0.05 -12.89 -0.65
C GLN A 64 1.46 -13.16 -0.50
N THR A 65 1.98 -14.22 -1.12
CA THR A 65 3.38 -14.63 -0.93
C THR A 65 4.35 -13.67 -1.60
N GLU A 66 4.06 -13.29 -2.84
CA GLU A 66 4.93 -12.40 -3.61
C GLU A 66 4.90 -10.97 -3.05
N GLY A 67 3.71 -10.46 -2.68
CA GLY A 67 3.59 -9.15 -2.04
C GLY A 67 4.30 -9.08 -0.69
N ALA A 68 4.22 -10.13 0.13
CA ALA A 68 4.94 -10.18 1.40
C ALA A 68 6.47 -10.15 1.22
N LYS A 69 6.98 -10.89 0.23
CA LYS A 69 8.41 -10.87 -0.09
C LYS A 69 8.83 -9.49 -0.61
N LEU A 70 8.06 -8.91 -1.51
CA LEU A 70 8.33 -7.58 -2.06
C LEU A 70 8.34 -6.51 -0.96
N PHE A 71 7.44 -6.61 0.01
CA PHE A 71 7.39 -5.70 1.16
C PHE A 71 8.68 -5.75 1.97
N GLU A 72 9.16 -6.93 2.31
CA GLU A 72 10.43 -7.12 3.05
C GLU A 72 11.64 -6.57 2.27
N ASP A 73 11.69 -6.84 0.97
CA ASP A 73 12.77 -6.33 0.10
C ASP A 73 12.70 -4.80 0.00
N ALA A 74 11.50 -4.23 -0.17
CA ALA A 74 11.27 -2.79 -0.23
C ALA A 74 11.67 -2.07 1.06
N LEU A 75 11.39 -2.66 2.23
CA LEU A 75 11.79 -2.11 3.52
C LEU A 75 13.31 -2.09 3.67
N LYS A 76 14.01 -3.16 3.26
CA LYS A 76 15.47 -3.25 3.36
C LYS A 76 16.17 -2.31 2.39
N GLU A 77 15.64 -2.16 1.19
CA GLU A 77 16.26 -1.36 0.13
C GLU A 77 15.95 0.14 0.28
N ARG A 78 14.69 0.50 0.60
CA ARG A 78 14.22 1.89 0.52
C ARG A 78 13.82 2.49 1.86
N GLY A 79 13.67 1.66 2.90
CA GLY A 79 13.27 2.09 4.23
C GLY A 79 11.77 2.35 4.36
N TYR A 80 11.29 2.25 5.60
CA TYR A 80 9.88 2.37 5.96
C TYR A 80 9.23 3.68 5.49
N ALA A 81 9.84 4.82 5.80
CA ALA A 81 9.24 6.14 5.55
C ALA A 81 9.00 6.38 4.05
N THR A 82 9.96 5.98 3.21
CA THR A 82 9.84 6.05 1.75
C THR A 82 8.64 5.26 1.26
N ILE A 83 8.52 4.00 1.69
CA ILE A 83 7.40 3.13 1.27
C ILE A 83 6.05 3.66 1.79
N ALA A 84 6.00 4.19 3.00
CA ALA A 84 4.79 4.79 3.54
C ALA A 84 4.31 5.97 2.67
N VAL A 85 5.20 6.87 2.26
CA VAL A 85 4.87 8.01 1.39
C VAL A 85 4.41 7.55 -0.01
N GLU A 86 5.01 6.48 -0.55
CA GLU A 86 4.61 5.91 -1.85
C GLU A 86 3.18 5.33 -1.79
N ILE A 87 2.86 4.63 -0.70
CA ILE A 87 1.51 4.13 -0.43
C ILE A 87 0.52 5.28 -0.29
N GLN A 88 0.86 6.31 0.50
CA GLN A 88 0.00 7.49 0.67
C GLN A 88 -0.29 8.16 -0.67
N SER A 89 0.76 8.38 -1.48
CA SER A 89 0.63 9.01 -2.80
C SER A 89 -0.29 8.21 -3.71
N ALA A 90 -0.20 6.88 -3.67
CA ALA A 90 -1.10 6.02 -4.43
C ALA A 90 -2.54 6.01 -3.89
N LEU A 91 -2.74 6.01 -2.56
CA LEU A 91 -4.07 6.14 -1.94
C LEU A 91 -4.75 7.47 -2.30
N MET A 92 -4.02 8.59 -2.24
CA MET A 92 -4.56 9.90 -2.63
C MET A 92 -4.93 9.97 -4.11
N ARG A 93 -4.11 9.34 -4.97
CA ARG A 93 -4.34 9.30 -6.42
C ARG A 93 -5.54 8.43 -6.79
N ASP A 94 -5.62 7.23 -6.22
CA ASP A 94 -6.60 6.22 -6.64
C ASP A 94 -7.92 6.32 -5.86
N THR A 95 -7.86 6.80 -4.61
CA THR A 95 -9.01 6.94 -3.71
C THR A 95 -9.08 8.34 -3.08
N PRO A 96 -9.18 9.41 -3.89
CA PRO A 96 -9.17 10.79 -3.40
C PRO A 96 -10.32 11.09 -2.43
N PHE A 97 -11.45 10.38 -2.54
CA PHE A 97 -12.62 10.54 -1.66
C PHE A 97 -12.31 10.27 -0.18
N LEU A 98 -11.27 9.48 0.13
CA LEU A 98 -10.83 9.25 1.52
C LEU A 98 -10.18 10.48 2.15
N PHE A 99 -9.65 11.39 1.32
CA PHE A 99 -8.85 12.54 1.74
C PHE A 99 -9.56 13.88 1.48
N GLN A 100 -10.79 13.85 0.96
CA GLN A 100 -11.59 15.04 0.82
C GLN A 100 -11.97 15.55 2.21
N ALA A 101 -11.50 16.75 2.55
CA ALA A 101 -12.00 17.46 3.72
C ALA A 101 -13.44 17.92 3.44
N ASN A 102 -14.32 17.78 4.43
CA ASN A 102 -15.59 18.50 4.46
C ASN A 102 -15.36 19.98 4.77
#